data_AF-A0A1Q6ULS3-F1
#
_entry.id   AF-A0A1Q6ULS3-F1
#
_cell.length_a   1.000
_cell.length_b   1.000
_cell.length_c   1.000
_cell.angle_alpha   90.00
_cell.angle_beta   90.00
_cell.angle_gamma   90.00
#
_symmetry.space_group_name_H-M   'P 1'
#
loop_
_entity.id
_entity.type
_entity.pdbx_description
1 polymer ?
#
loop_
_entity_poly.entity_id
_entity_poly.type
_entity_poly.pdbx_seq_one_letter_code
_entity_poly.pdbx_strand_id
1 'polypeptide(L)'
;MPRPQKKRKVDYAALKSPFMRIPRMDVAGARALLDLGFREIYELRGRDPASLVADLAKIRIEVPPEAAKYMKLATDFAESR
;
A
#
# COMPACT_ATOMS: atom_id res chain seq x y z
N MET A 1 -14.20 5.93 28.65
CA MET A 1 -15.08 6.05 27.46
C MET A 1 -14.35 5.45 26.26
N PRO A 2 -14.86 4.39 25.61
CA PRO A 2 -14.27 3.94 24.36
C PRO A 2 -14.62 4.97 23.27
N ARG A 3 -13.60 5.51 22.61
CA ARG A 3 -13.75 6.49 21.53
C ARG A 3 -14.58 5.84 20.41
N PRO A 4 -15.54 6.55 19.80
CA PRO A 4 -16.35 5.99 18.72
C PRO A 4 -15.42 5.54 17.60
N GLN A 5 -15.44 4.24 17.29
CA GLN A 5 -14.76 3.69 16.12
C GLN A 5 -15.39 4.36 14.90
N LYS A 6 -14.72 5.40 14.40
CA LYS A 6 -15.08 6.10 13.17
C LYS A 6 -15.10 5.04 12.08
N LYS A 7 -16.29 4.66 11.58
CA LYS A 7 -16.41 3.78 10.41
C LYS A 7 -15.45 4.33 9.35
N ARG A 8 -14.36 3.61 9.08
CA ARG A 8 -13.36 4.03 8.10
C ARG A 8 -14.13 4.26 6.81
N LYS A 9 -14.16 5.50 6.30
CA LYS A 9 -14.70 5.77 4.97
C LYS A 9 -13.96 4.81 4.05
N VAL A 10 -14.73 4.03 3.30
CA VAL A 10 -14.18 3.08 2.33
C VAL A 10 -13.26 3.87 1.41
N ASP A 11 -11.97 3.50 1.37
CA ASP A 11 -10.95 4.20 0.58
C ASP A 11 -11.12 3.83 -0.90
N TYR A 12 -12.12 4.45 -1.53
CA TYR A 12 -12.49 4.17 -2.93
C TYR A 12 -11.33 4.42 -3.91
N ALA A 13 -10.41 5.33 -3.58
CA ALA A 13 -9.21 5.57 -4.37
C ALA A 13 -8.29 4.34 -4.40
N ALA A 14 -8.07 3.71 -3.23
CA ALA A 14 -7.30 2.48 -3.13
C ALA A 14 -8.03 1.31 -3.81
N LEU A 15 -9.35 1.18 -3.59
CA LEU A 15 -10.16 0.13 -4.24
C LEU A 15 -10.16 0.20 -5.77
N LYS A 16 -10.10 1.40 -6.34
CA LYS A 16 -10.05 1.61 -7.80
C LYS A 16 -8.62 1.64 -8.36
N SER A 17 -7.61 1.58 -7.50
CA SER A 17 -6.21 1.62 -7.93
C SER A 17 -5.83 0.33 -8.67
N PRO A 18 -4.83 0.37 -9.58
CA PRO A 18 -4.33 -0.82 -10.22
C PRO A 18 -3.70 -1.80 -9.23
N PHE A 19 -3.25 -1.33 -8.05
CA PHE A 19 -2.67 -2.18 -7.01
C PHE A 19 -3.63 -3.25 -6.48
N MET A 20 -4.95 -3.04 -6.58
CA MET A 20 -5.95 -4.05 -6.22
C MET A 20 -5.95 -5.27 -7.16
N ARG A 21 -5.27 -5.20 -8.30
CA ARG A 21 -5.06 -6.35 -9.19
C ARG A 21 -3.97 -7.30 -8.68
N ILE A 22 -3.17 -6.86 -7.72
CA ILE A 22 -2.11 -7.68 -7.11
C ILE A 22 -2.79 -8.72 -6.20
N PRO A 23 -2.54 -10.03 -6.40
CA PRO A 23 -3.12 -11.06 -5.55
C PRO A 23 -2.75 -10.85 -4.08
N ARG A 24 -3.73 -11.04 -3.18
CA ARG A 24 -3.58 -10.87 -1.72
C ARG A 24 -3.26 -9.44 -1.26
N MET A 25 -3.38 -8.44 -2.15
CA MET A 25 -3.33 -7.04 -1.77
C MET A 25 -4.62 -6.63 -1.05
N ASP A 26 -4.47 -5.84 0.00
CA ASP A 26 -5.60 -5.23 0.72
C ASP A 26 -5.65 -3.71 0.47
N VAL A 27 -6.81 -3.12 0.73
CA VAL A 27 -7.06 -1.67 0.62
C VAL A 27 -6.03 -0.86 1.40
N ALA A 28 -5.57 -1.34 2.57
CA ALA A 28 -4.54 -0.65 3.34
C ALA A 28 -3.18 -0.58 2.61
N GLY A 29 -2.79 -1.66 1.93
CA GLY A 29 -1.55 -1.72 1.14
C GLY A 29 -1.64 -0.88 -0.13
N ALA A 30 -2.75 -0.98 -0.86
CA ALA A 30 -3.01 -0.15 -2.02
C ALA A 30 -3.01 1.35 -1.66
N ARG A 31 -3.61 1.72 -0.52
CA ARG A 31 -3.58 3.08 -0.02
C ARG A 31 -2.16 3.54 0.32
N ALA A 32 -1.36 2.68 0.93
CA ALA A 32 0.03 2.99 1.26
C ALA A 32 0.87 3.29 0.02
N LEU A 33 0.68 2.53 -1.07
CA LEU A 33 1.34 2.80 -2.35
C LEU A 33 0.90 4.13 -2.97
N LEU A 34 -0.40 4.45 -2.90
CA LEU A 34 -0.92 5.75 -3.32
C LEU A 34 -0.38 6.91 -2.47
N ASP A 35 -0.27 6.73 -1.15
CA ASP A 35 0.28 7.74 -0.23
C ASP A 35 1.77 8.00 -0.54
N LEU A 36 2.51 6.98 -0.98
CA LEU A 36 3.89 7.08 -1.47
C LEU A 36 4.00 7.76 -2.86
N GLY A 37 2.86 8.04 -3.51
CA GLY A 37 2.80 8.74 -4.79
C GLY A 37 2.81 7.83 -6.02
N PHE A 38 2.82 6.51 -5.85
CA PHE A 38 2.72 5.58 -6.98
C PHE A 38 1.29 5.53 -7.51
N ARG A 39 1.15 5.46 -8.83
CA ARG A 39 -0.15 5.38 -9.50
C ARG A 39 -0.31 4.08 -10.25
N GLU A 40 0.77 3.54 -10.78
CA GLU A 40 0.79 2.34 -11.62
C GLU A 40 1.74 1.27 -11.05
N ILE A 41 1.48 0.01 -11.38
CA ILE A 41 2.26 -1.13 -10.85
C ILE A 41 3.70 -1.12 -11.36
N TYR A 42 3.93 -0.76 -12.63
CA TYR A 42 5.26 -0.80 -13.24
C TYR A 42 6.25 0.18 -12.58
N GLU A 43 5.76 1.22 -11.90
CA GLU A 43 6.60 2.20 -11.18
C GLU A 43 7.30 1.58 -9.96
N LEU A 44 6.82 0.40 -9.52
CA LEU A 44 7.39 -0.38 -8.42
C LEU A 44 8.51 -1.32 -8.89
N ARG A 45 8.73 -1.45 -10.20
CA ARG A 45 9.81 -2.27 -10.76
C ARG A 45 11.17 -1.72 -10.33
N GLY A 46 12.06 -2.60 -9.88
CA GLY A 46 13.38 -2.26 -9.35
C GLY A 46 13.35 -1.51 -8.01
N ARG A 47 12.17 -1.33 -7.39
CA ARG A 47 12.08 -0.77 -6.04
C ARG A 47 12.32 -1.85 -5.00
N ASP A 48 13.09 -1.51 -3.98
CA ASP A 48 13.27 -2.36 -2.81
C ASP A 48 12.06 -2.22 -1.86
N PRO A 49 11.40 -3.32 -1.48
CA PRO A 49 10.21 -3.26 -0.63
C PRO A 49 10.49 -2.73 0.78
N ALA A 50 11.69 -2.95 1.33
CA ALA A 50 12.05 -2.43 2.66
C ALA A 50 12.19 -0.89 2.63
N SER A 51 12.75 -0.35 1.53
CA SER A 51 12.86 1.08 1.28
C SER A 51 11.47 1.73 1.17
N LEU A 52 10.52 1.09 0.47
CA LEU A 52 9.13 1.57 0.41
C LEU A 52 8.47 1.65 1.80
N VAL A 53 8.72 0.68 2.67
CA VAL A 53 8.24 0.70 4.06
C VAL A 53 8.88 1.85 4.84
N ALA A 54 10.19 2.06 4.68
CA ALA A 54 10.90 3.15 5.34
C ALA A 54 10.38 4.51 4.90
N ASP A 55 10.10 4.70 3.60
CA ASP A 55 9.50 5.93 3.08
C ASP A 55 8.06 6.10 3.59
N LEU A 56 7.29 5.01 3.68
CA LEU A 56 5.94 5.06 4.21
C LEU A 56 5.93 5.48 5.68
N ALA A 57 6.90 5.02 6.48
CA ALA A 57 7.07 5.40 7.87
C ALA A 57 7.41 6.89 8.06
N LYS A 58 8.01 7.54 7.06
CA LYS A 58 8.26 9.00 7.09
C LYS A 58 6.99 9.83 6.90
N ILE A 59 6.01 9.29 6.16
CA ILE A 59 4.79 10.02 5.79
C ILE A 59 3.56 9.62 6.61
N ARG A 60 3.52 8.42 7.19
CA ARG A 60 2.40 7.93 8.02
C ARG A 60 2.80 7.78 9.46
N ILE A 61 1.96 8.35 10.33
CA ILE A 61 2.04 8.19 11.79
C ILE A 61 1.78 6.73 12.21
N GLU A 62 0.94 6.01 11.45
CA GLU A 62 0.63 4.60 11.69
C GLU A 62 0.78 3.81 10.38
N VAL A 63 1.88 3.05 10.32
CA VAL A 63 2.16 2.11 9.23
C VAL A 63 1.38 0.80 9.50
N PRO A 64 0.65 0.26 8.51
CA PRO A 64 -0.02 -1.02 8.68
C PRO A 64 0.99 -2.11 9.10
N PRO A 65 0.65 -3.00 10.06
CA PRO A 65 1.58 -4.06 10.48
C PRO A 65 2.00 -4.98 9.32
N GLU A 66 1.12 -5.17 8.35
CA GLU A 66 1.36 -5.96 7.13
C GLU A 66 2.01 -5.14 5.99
N ALA A 67 2.45 -3.89 6.22
CA ALA A 67 2.98 -3.02 5.16
C ALA A 67 4.17 -3.66 4.42
N ALA A 68 5.10 -4.29 5.15
CA ALA A 68 6.24 -4.97 4.53
C ALA A 68 5.82 -6.09 3.57
N LYS A 69 4.78 -6.85 3.95
CA LYS A 69 4.21 -7.88 3.10
C LYS A 69 3.53 -7.28 1.87
N TYR A 70 2.78 -6.18 2.01
CA TYR A 70 2.14 -5.52 0.87
C TYR A 70 3.15 -4.93 -0.10
N MET A 71 4.20 -4.26 0.40
CA MET A 71 5.26 -3.72 -0.45
C MET A 71 5.97 -4.83 -1.21
N LYS A 72 6.29 -5.95 -0.54
CA LYS A 72 6.87 -7.12 -1.18
C LYS A 72 5.98 -7.70 -2.28
N LEU A 73 4.69 -7.90 -2.00
CA LEU A 73 3.73 -8.39 -3.01
C LEU A 73 3.68 -7.48 -4.23
N ALA A 74 3.71 -6.16 -4.02
CA ALA A 74 3.62 -5.20 -5.09
C ALA A 74 4.89 -5.17 -5.95
N THR A 75 6.08 -5.25 -5.34
CA THR A 75 7.34 -5.32 -6.07
C THR A 75 7.47 -6.64 -6.83
N ASP A 76 7.21 -7.80 -6.20
CA ASP A 76 7.23 -9.12 -6.85
C ASP A 76 6.31 -9.17 -8.08
N PHE A 77 5.10 -8.63 -7.93
CA PHE A 77 4.12 -8.60 -9.01
C PHE A 77 4.53 -7.66 -10.15
N ALA A 78 5.18 -6.53 -9.83
CA ALA A 78 5.69 -5.59 -10.82
C ALA A 78 6.89 -6.12 -11.62
N GLU A 79 7.76 -6.93 -10.97
CA GLU A 79 8.87 -7.64 -11.61
C GLU A 79 8.38 -8.73 -12.56
N SER A 80 7.28 -9.42 -12.21
CA SER A 80 6.74 -10.55 -12.96
C SER A 80 5.87 -10.17 -14.17
N ARG A 81 5.76 -8.88 -14.49
CA ARG A 81 4.78 -8.33 -15.47
C ARG A 81 5.40 -7.64 -16.67
#